data_AF-A0AA39VE55-F1
#
_entry.id   AF-A0AA39VE55-F1
#
_cell.length_a   1.000
_cell.length_b   1.000
_cell.length_c   1.000
_cell.angle_alpha   90.00
_cell.angle_beta   90.00
_cell.angle_gamma   90.00
#
_symmetry.space_group_name_H-M   'P 1'
#
loop_
_entity.id
_entity.type
_entity.pdbx_description
1 polymer ?
#
loop_
_entity_poly.entity_id
_entity_poly.type
_entity_poly.pdbx_seq_one_letter_code
_entity_poly.pdbx_strand_id
1 'polypeptide(L)'
;MEVFCVGSRTWPTSQNCCMHLVSGLNALIVSADYRLVPEHRLPAAIEDGFSVMKWLHAQALGDCDGWLDTCEVNFSRVFVLDDLSGANIAHHLAVKF
;
A
#
# COMPACT_ATOMS: atom_id res chain seq x y z
N MET A 1 -13.86 15.81 -12.63
CA MET A 1 -13.88 14.42 -12.15
C MET A 1 -12.87 14.35 -11.04
N GLU A 2 -13.32 14.24 -9.79
CA GLU A 2 -12.45 14.23 -8.62
C GLU A 2 -11.97 12.80 -8.39
N VAL A 3 -10.72 12.54 -8.80
CA VAL A 3 -10.03 11.27 -8.61
C VAL A 3 -9.29 11.38 -7.27
N PHE A 4 -9.26 10.33 -6.44
CA PHE A 4 -8.63 10.29 -5.08
C PHE A 4 -9.35 11.01 -3.93
N CYS A 5 -10.67 11.19 -3.99
CA CYS A 5 -11.42 11.89 -2.92
C CYS A 5 -12.15 10.96 -1.94
N VAL A 6 -12.17 9.65 -2.19
CA VAL A 6 -12.95 8.69 -1.41
C VAL A 6 -12.15 7.41 -1.21
N GLY A 7 -12.01 6.96 0.03
CA GLY A 7 -11.38 5.69 0.37
C GLY A 7 -10.91 5.65 1.82
N SER A 8 -10.85 4.45 2.40
CA SER A 8 -10.14 4.19 3.65
C SER A 8 -9.83 2.69 3.75
N ARG A 9 -8.67 2.37 4.33
CA ARG A 9 -8.29 1.03 4.77
C ARG A 9 -9.32 0.41 5.71
N THR A 10 -9.93 1.22 6.57
CA THR A 10 -10.83 0.75 7.63
C THR A 10 -12.23 0.39 7.13
N TRP A 11 -12.55 0.69 5.87
CA TRP A 11 -13.85 0.36 5.31
C TRP A 11 -14.03 -1.16 5.18
N PRO A 12 -15.22 -1.71 5.49
CA PRO A 12 -15.44 -3.15 5.43
C PRO A 12 -15.12 -3.78 4.08
N THR A 13 -15.41 -3.08 2.98
CA THR A 13 -15.08 -3.54 1.62
C THR A 13 -13.57 -3.69 1.43
N SER A 14 -12.79 -2.65 1.76
CA SER A 14 -11.32 -2.65 1.67
C SER A 14 -10.72 -3.75 2.54
N GLN A 15 -11.16 -3.84 3.80
CA GLN A 15 -10.67 -4.82 4.75
C GLN A 15 -10.98 -6.25 4.31
N ASN A 16 -12.22 -6.53 3.87
CA ASN A 16 -12.62 -7.86 3.39
C ASN A 16 -11.82 -8.26 2.15
N CYS A 17 -11.63 -7.36 1.19
CA CYS A 17 -10.79 -7.61 0.02
C CYS A 17 -9.35 -7.97 0.42
N CYS A 18 -8.74 -7.21 1.34
CA CYS A 18 -7.40 -7.51 1.84
C CYS A 18 -7.33 -8.89 2.52
N MET A 19 -8.30 -9.23 3.37
CA MET A 19 -8.35 -10.53 4.06
C MET A 19 -8.51 -11.69 3.08
N HIS A 20 -9.32 -11.53 2.04
CA HIS A 20 -9.44 -12.52 0.97
C HIS A 20 -8.12 -12.73 0.21
N LEU A 21 -7.39 -11.65 -0.07
CA LEU A 21 -6.08 -11.74 -0.73
C LEU A 21 -5.03 -12.41 0.16
N VAL A 22 -4.97 -12.05 1.45
CA VAL A 22 -4.09 -12.72 2.42
C VAL A 22 -4.32 -14.23 2.42
N SER A 23 -5.59 -14.65 2.52
CA SER A 23 -5.94 -16.07 2.55
C SER A 23 -5.70 -16.78 1.22
N GLY A 24 -5.90 -16.10 0.08
CA GLY A 24 -5.78 -16.71 -1.24
C GLY A 24 -4.35 -16.79 -1.76
N LEU A 25 -3.49 -15.83 -1.38
CA LEU A 25 -2.12 -15.71 -1.87
C LEU A 25 -1.07 -16.18 -0.86
N ASN A 26 -1.48 -16.41 0.40
CA ASN A 26 -0.57 -16.66 1.51
C ASN A 26 0.53 -15.58 1.59
N ALA A 27 0.11 -14.31 1.59
CA ALA A 27 0.98 -13.16 1.51
C ALA A 27 0.65 -12.14 2.61
N LEU A 28 1.66 -11.38 3.03
CA LEU A 28 1.45 -10.19 3.84
C LEU A 28 0.87 -9.07 2.97
N ILE A 29 -0.24 -8.46 3.43
CA ILE A 29 -0.86 -7.31 2.76
C ILE A 29 -0.71 -6.06 3.64
N VAL A 30 -0.11 -5.02 3.06
CA VAL A 30 0.00 -3.69 3.66
C VAL A 30 -0.99 -2.77 2.94
N SER A 31 -2.10 -2.44 3.62
CA SER A 31 -3.05 -1.45 3.13
C SER A 31 -2.63 -0.07 3.63
N ALA A 32 -2.35 0.85 2.71
CA ALA A 32 -1.91 2.20 3.00
C ALA A 32 -3.10 3.17 3.00
N ASP A 33 -3.28 3.93 4.08
CA ASP A 33 -4.17 5.09 4.07
C ASP A 33 -3.40 6.28 3.49
N TYR A 34 -3.69 6.63 2.24
CA TYR A 34 -3.14 7.81 1.60
C TYR A 34 -4.04 9.02 1.77
N ARG A 35 -3.45 10.21 1.75
CA ARG A 35 -4.17 11.48 1.87
C ARG A 35 -5.08 11.72 0.65
N LEU A 36 -6.30 12.17 0.91
CA LEU A 36 -7.34 12.39 -0.11
C LEU A 36 -7.44 13.86 -0.54
N VAL A 37 -7.96 14.07 -1.74
CA VAL A 37 -8.39 15.39 -2.22
C VAL A 37 -9.82 15.68 -1.74
N PRO A 38 -10.23 16.96 -1.57
CA PRO A 38 -9.52 18.19 -1.91
C PRO A 38 -8.48 18.69 -0.88
N GLU A 39 -8.49 18.15 0.34
CA GLU A 39 -7.66 18.61 1.46
C GLU A 39 -6.16 18.48 1.15
N HIS A 40 -5.78 17.39 0.46
CA HIS A 40 -4.41 17.11 0.07
C HIS A 40 -4.33 16.81 -1.43
N ARG A 41 -4.15 17.86 -2.22
CA ARG A 41 -3.98 17.75 -3.68
C ARG A 41 -2.77 16.88 -4.04
N LEU A 42 -2.82 16.27 -5.23
CA LEU A 42 -1.67 15.59 -5.82
C LEU A 42 -0.43 16.52 -5.83
N PRO A 43 0.77 15.99 -5.55
CA PRO A 43 1.14 14.56 -5.52
C PRO A 43 1.03 13.87 -4.14
N ALA A 44 0.35 14.44 -3.14
CA ALA A 44 0.34 13.92 -1.77
C ALA A 44 0.06 12.41 -1.65
N ALA A 45 -0.99 11.91 -2.31
CA ALA A 45 -1.32 10.48 -2.29
C ALA A 45 -0.20 9.59 -2.88
N ILE A 46 0.52 10.09 -3.89
CA ILE A 46 1.65 9.38 -4.52
C ILE A 46 2.84 9.35 -3.56
N GLU A 47 3.11 10.46 -2.86
CA GLU A 47 4.17 10.54 -1.85
C GLU A 47 3.93 9.60 -0.67
N ASP A 48 2.68 9.44 -0.26
CA ASP A 48 2.30 8.48 0.79
C ASP A 48 2.59 7.05 0.35
N GLY A 49 2.25 6.69 -0.90
CA GLY A 49 2.62 5.42 -1.50
C GLY A 49 4.14 5.20 -1.53
N PHE A 50 4.92 6.23 -1.90
CA PHE A 50 6.39 6.14 -1.87
C PHE A 50 6.94 5.96 -0.47
N SER A 51 6.31 6.58 0.52
CA SER A 51 6.72 6.47 1.92
C SER A 51 6.53 5.04 2.42
N VAL A 52 5.45 4.37 2.03
CA VAL A 52 5.22 2.95 2.32
C VAL A 52 6.26 2.05 1.65
N MET A 53 6.58 2.29 0.37
CA MET A 53 7.63 1.52 -0.33
C MET A 53 9.01 1.69 0.30
N LYS A 54 9.35 2.91 0.74
CA LYS A 54 10.59 3.18 1.47
C LYS A 54 10.62 2.48 2.83
N TRP A 55 9.51 2.51 3.56
CA TRP A 55 9.38 1.79 4.83
C TRP A 55 9.59 0.28 4.60
N LEU A 56 8.90 -0.33 3.63
CA LEU A 56 9.06 -1.75 3.27
C LEU A 56 10.52 -2.09 2.90
N HIS A 57 11.18 -1.21 2.15
CA HIS A 57 12.58 -1.40 1.80
C HIS A 57 13.50 -1.35 3.04
N ALA A 58 13.25 -0.45 3.99
CA ALA A 58 13.99 -0.40 5.25
C ALA A 58 13.79 -1.68 6.08
N GLN A 59 12.56 -2.22 6.12
CA GLN A 59 12.29 -3.52 6.75
C GLN A 59 13.13 -4.63 6.12
N ALA A 60 13.22 -4.67 4.79
CA ALA A 60 14.03 -5.65 4.06
C ALA A 60 15.54 -5.55 4.36
N LEU A 61 16.02 -4.37 4.74
CA LEU A 61 17.41 -4.12 5.12
C LEU A 61 17.72 -4.41 6.60
N GLY A 62 16.73 -4.85 7.38
CA GLY A 62 16.90 -5.23 8.78
C GLY A 62 16.58 -4.11 9.78
N ASP A 63 15.96 -3.01 9.35
CA ASP A 63 15.33 -2.03 10.24
C ASP A 63 13.92 -2.52 10.65
N CYS A 64 13.83 -3.79 11.05
CA CYS A 64 12.57 -4.50 11.22
C CYS A 64 11.79 -3.96 12.43
N ASP A 65 10.56 -3.52 12.19
CA ASP A 65 9.53 -3.44 13.21
C ASP A 65 9.30 -4.87 13.72
N GLY A 66 9.58 -5.13 15.00
CA GLY A 66 9.71 -6.49 15.55
C GLY A 66 8.49 -7.42 15.41
N TRP A 67 7.34 -6.94 14.93
CA TRP A 67 6.22 -7.80 14.56
C TRP A 67 6.47 -8.54 13.23
N LEU A 68 7.22 -7.93 12.30
CA LEU A 68 7.59 -8.56 11.02
C LEU A 68 8.58 -9.70 11.19
N ASP A 69 9.42 -9.67 12.24
CA ASP A 69 10.35 -10.76 12.56
C ASP A 69 9.63 -12.09 12.85
N THR A 70 8.37 -12.01 13.28
CA THR A 70 7.53 -13.19 13.52
C THR A 70 6.91 -13.78 12.25
N CYS A 71 7.01 -13.05 11.13
CA CYS A 71 6.43 -13.41 9.85
C CYS A 71 7.56 -13.79 8.87
N GLU A 72 7.47 -14.95 8.23
CA GLU A 72 8.38 -15.29 7.13
C GLU A 72 8.02 -14.47 5.88
N VAL A 73 8.53 -13.23 5.80
CA VAL A 73 8.27 -12.32 4.67
C VAL A 73 9.41 -12.38 3.65
N ASN A 74 9.08 -12.68 2.39
CA ASN A 74 10.04 -12.65 1.30
C ASN A 74 10.05 -11.28 0.59
N PHE A 75 10.96 -10.41 1.01
CA PHE A 75 11.13 -9.07 0.43
C PHE A 75 11.68 -9.06 -1.01
N SER A 76 12.09 -10.20 -1.58
CA SER A 76 12.41 -10.30 -3.02
C SER A 76 11.15 -10.38 -3.91
N ARG A 77 9.97 -10.50 -3.31
CA ARG A 77 8.68 -10.62 -4.01
C ARG A 77 7.69 -9.59 -3.47
N VAL A 78 7.81 -8.36 -3.94
CA VAL A 78 6.92 -7.25 -3.59
C VAL A 78 6.04 -6.91 -4.78
N PHE A 79 4.74 -6.76 -4.53
CA PHE A 79 3.74 -6.41 -5.54
C PHE A 79 2.95 -5.20 -5.06
N VAL A 80 2.57 -4.32 -5.99
CA VAL A 80 1.70 -3.17 -5.72
C VAL A 80 0.36 -3.43 -6.42
N LEU A 81 -0.72 -3.28 -5.66
CA LEU A 81 -2.10 -3.45 -6.12
C LEU A 81 -2.92 -2.26 -5.66
N ASP A 82 -3.79 -1.76 -6.53
CA ASP A 82 -4.79 -0.77 -6.18
C ASP A 82 -5.95 -0.84 -7.18
N ASP A 83 -7.13 -0.34 -6.81
CA ASP A 83 -8.32 -0.33 -7.67
C ASP A 83 -8.71 1.09 -8.11
N LEU A 84 -9.44 1.17 -9.23
CA LEU A 84 -10.00 2.42 -9.76
C LEU A 84 -9.00 3.58 -9.85
N SER A 85 -9.22 4.66 -9.11
CA SER A 85 -8.35 5.84 -9.05
C SER A 85 -6.96 5.51 -8.54
N GLY A 86 -6.85 4.58 -7.59
CA GLY A 86 -5.60 4.18 -6.97
C GLY A 86 -4.64 3.47 -7.93
N ALA A 87 -5.16 2.89 -9.02
CA ALA A 87 -4.32 2.26 -10.06
C ALA A 87 -3.29 3.24 -10.66
N ASN A 88 -3.58 4.55 -10.68
CA ASN A 88 -2.62 5.55 -11.13
C ASN A 88 -1.50 5.79 -10.09
N ILE A 89 -1.79 5.67 -8.79
CA ILE A 89 -0.76 5.65 -7.74
C ILE A 89 0.11 4.40 -7.92
N ALA A 90 -0.50 3.21 -8.03
CA ALA A 90 0.22 1.96 -8.23
C ALA A 90 1.15 2.01 -9.44
N HIS A 91 0.68 2.59 -10.57
CA HIS A 91 1.51 2.82 -11.75
C HIS A 91 2.72 3.72 -11.45
N HIS A 92 2.50 4.86 -10.79
CA HIS A 92 3.61 5.76 -10.44
C HIS A 92 4.62 5.12 -9.50
N LEU A 93 4.17 4.26 -8.56
CA LEU A 93 5.05 3.50 -7.69
C LEU A 93 5.89 2.50 -8.50
N ALA A 94 5.26 1.69 -9.34
CA ALA A 94 5.94 0.65 -10.13
C ALA A 94 6.96 1.18 -11.15
N VAL A 95 6.82 2.43 -11.61
CA VAL A 95 7.78 3.05 -12.54
C VAL A 95 9.00 3.63 -11.81
N LYS A 96 8.84 4.04 -10.55
CA LYS A 96 9.86 4.79 -9.80
C LYS A 96 10.57 3.96 -8.72
N PHE A 97 10.11 2.75 -8.43
CA PHE A 97 10.65 1.82 -7.44
C PHE A 97 10.94 0.48 -8.10
#